data_AF-A0A0J0UVX5-F1
#
_entry.id   AF-A0A0J0UVX5-F1
#
_cell.length_a   1.000
_cell.length_b   1.000
_cell.length_c   1.000
_cell.angle_alpha   90.00
_cell.angle_beta   90.00
_cell.angle_gamma   90.00
#
_symmetry.space_group_name_H-M   'P 1'
#
loop_
_entity.id
_entity.type
_entity.pdbx_description
1 polymer ?
#
loop_
_entity_poly.entity_id
_entity_poly.type
_entity_poly.pdbx_seq_one_letter_code
_entity_poly.pdbx_strand_id
1 'polypeptide(L)'
;MSIPRLHVSAATTQDNTTLRPRRIKLLFPWLLIVLSLAIYGISGGTTAVSAQDATFTFNGSGWGHAVGMSQWGARGMAANGSSFNDILGWYYRGAAVTPAATINNDLRVLVAEKQNAFTLTTGGSTAFEGIGWAPGGSTVTATRFGNNIAWSGGLTAVTGGTVDIQLWSAGGPLKLSTPGYSYRYGMLRISLDPTGGLRAVVWGLPMQQYLYGLGEMSGSWPIEALKAQATAGRTFAQKRIAVRGLADFDLYGSVLHQSYTGTKNEVANWQNAVNATANQVITYNGQLIDAVYSASSGGHTENSEYVWVSQVPYLRGVPDPFDSTGGNPHASWSRAFSGTELGSWFGLGTVTSVQVLGPLGVSGRVDKATIRVIGTGGPSGTTRDLTGTAFRSVVNSNSASNRQLMSTRFTVNGSAVAPPTPAPTPSNSLASGSITEAAAAGRRITVSGQSSDPNGSPLVRVVSTMGGVQAVRDYRSTDGRFSVSWDGSKGTRSVCVTVFDEPSGQGISLGCRDIIVK
;
A
#
# COMPACT_ATOMS: atom_id res chain seq x y z
N MET A 1 20.82 18.50 7.55
CA MET A 1 20.79 19.83 6.91
C MET A 1 19.69 20.60 7.62
N SER A 2 20.10 21.54 8.48
CA SER A 2 19.22 22.38 9.29
C SER A 2 18.76 23.57 8.48
N ILE A 3 17.45 23.86 8.44
CA ILE A 3 16.84 25.16 8.07
C ILE A 3 15.54 25.29 8.92
N PRO A 4 15.16 26.49 9.40
CA PRO A 4 14.87 26.73 10.81
C PRO A 4 13.39 26.92 11.21
N ARG A 5 13.22 26.97 12.53
CA ARG A 5 12.02 27.29 13.30
C ARG A 5 11.48 28.69 12.98
N LEU A 6 10.16 28.78 12.76
CA LEU A 6 9.38 29.99 12.96
C LEU A 6 8.76 29.94 14.37
N HIS A 7 9.20 30.86 15.23
CA HIS A 7 8.52 31.22 16.47
C HIS A 7 7.33 32.11 16.12
N VAL A 8 6.16 31.81 16.68
CA VAL A 8 5.10 32.82 16.86
C VAL A 8 4.74 32.82 18.33
N SER A 9 5.04 33.97 18.95
CA SER A 9 4.75 34.29 20.34
C SER A 9 3.27 34.64 20.48
N ALA A 10 2.60 34.07 21.48
CA ALA A 10 1.24 34.45 21.86
C ALA A 10 1.31 35.68 22.78
N ALA A 11 0.60 36.75 22.42
CA ALA A 11 0.32 37.87 23.30
C ALA A 11 -1.20 37.95 23.55
N THR A 12 -1.53 37.86 24.82
CA THR A 12 -2.84 37.97 25.46
C THR A 12 -3.40 39.39 25.34
N THR A 13 -4.71 39.53 25.11
CA THR A 13 -5.54 40.57 25.75
C THR A 13 -6.99 40.12 25.87
N GLN A 14 -7.53 40.29 27.07
CA GLN A 14 -8.95 40.24 27.43
C GLN A 14 -9.69 41.43 26.80
N ASP A 15 -11.00 41.31 26.51
CA ASP A 15 -12.03 41.92 27.37
C ASP A 15 -13.45 41.46 27.04
N ASN A 16 -14.29 41.61 28.06
CA ASN A 16 -15.69 41.24 28.26
C ASN A 16 -16.69 41.87 27.28
N THR A 17 -17.83 41.21 27.07
CA THR A 17 -19.13 41.65 27.65
C THR A 17 -20.28 40.70 27.30
N THR A 18 -21.08 40.45 28.31
CA THR A 18 -22.33 39.67 28.38
C THR A 18 -23.52 40.36 27.72
N LEU A 19 -24.53 39.62 27.21
CA LEU A 19 -25.95 39.73 27.62
C LEU A 19 -26.88 38.75 26.86
N ARG A 20 -28.05 38.52 27.47
CA ARG A 20 -28.94 37.33 27.52
C ARG A 20 -29.90 37.07 26.33
N PRO A 21 -30.58 35.89 26.28
CA PRO A 21 -31.46 35.46 25.18
C PRO A 21 -32.97 35.73 25.44
N ARG A 22 -33.78 35.79 24.38
CA ARG A 22 -35.26 35.65 24.47
C ARG A 22 -35.92 35.12 23.18
N ARG A 23 -37.12 34.55 23.38
CA ARG A 23 -37.85 33.52 22.61
C ARG A 23 -38.85 34.04 21.54
N ILE A 24 -39.00 33.26 20.46
CA ILE A 24 -40.23 32.73 19.78
C ILE A 24 -41.40 33.66 19.38
N LYS A 25 -41.85 33.58 18.09
CA LYS A 25 -43.22 33.30 17.53
C LYS A 25 -43.25 33.64 16.01
N LEU A 26 -43.43 32.70 15.07
CA LEU A 26 -44.64 32.03 14.50
C LEU A 26 -45.46 32.86 13.46
N LEU A 27 -45.59 32.28 12.24
CA LEU A 27 -46.73 32.24 11.27
C LEU A 27 -47.08 33.52 10.46
N PHE A 28 -47.54 33.55 9.19
CA PHE A 28 -47.74 32.70 7.99
C PHE A 28 -48.19 33.71 6.84
N PRO A 29 -48.69 33.36 5.61
CA PRO A 29 -48.04 33.71 4.32
C PRO A 29 -48.98 34.35 3.24
N TRP A 30 -48.50 34.37 1.97
CA TRP A 30 -49.20 34.61 0.67
C TRP A 30 -49.57 36.07 0.36
N LEU A 31 -49.61 36.60 -0.87
CA LEU A 31 -49.20 36.30 -2.25
C LEU A 31 -49.81 37.49 -3.02
N LEU A 32 -49.10 38.16 -3.95
CA LEU A 32 -49.73 38.81 -5.12
C LEU A 32 -48.67 39.25 -6.13
N ILE A 33 -49.10 39.23 -7.39
CA ILE A 33 -48.36 39.02 -8.63
C ILE A 33 -48.62 40.23 -9.55
N VAL A 34 -47.57 40.71 -10.25
CA VAL A 34 -47.57 41.36 -11.59
C VAL A 34 -48.07 42.83 -11.64
N LEU A 35 -47.50 43.81 -12.36
CA LEU A 35 -46.86 43.88 -13.69
C LEU A 35 -46.01 45.16 -13.79
N SER A 36 -44.86 45.17 -14.48
CA SER A 36 -44.29 46.38 -15.10
C SER A 36 -43.25 46.02 -16.17
N LEU A 37 -43.70 46.24 -17.41
CA LEU A 37 -43.03 46.58 -18.67
C LEU A 37 -41.55 46.25 -18.94
N ALA A 38 -41.38 45.66 -20.12
CA ALA A 38 -40.15 45.37 -20.82
C ALA A 38 -39.36 46.61 -21.26
N ILE A 39 -38.03 46.51 -21.15
CA ILE A 39 -37.09 47.11 -22.10
C ILE A 39 -36.26 45.95 -22.65
N TYR A 40 -36.56 45.53 -23.88
CA TYR A 40 -35.78 44.52 -24.60
C TYR A 40 -34.53 45.21 -25.15
N GLY A 41 -33.49 45.31 -24.32
CA GLY A 41 -32.13 45.54 -24.80
C GLY A 41 -31.59 44.25 -25.39
N ILE A 42 -31.39 44.21 -26.69
CA ILE A 42 -30.64 43.13 -27.36
C ILE A 42 -29.18 43.28 -26.91
N SER A 43 -28.86 42.70 -25.75
CA SER A 43 -27.49 42.37 -25.42
C SER A 43 -27.20 41.05 -26.13
N GLY A 44 -26.23 41.08 -27.05
CA GLY A 44 -25.59 39.88 -27.56
C GLY A 44 -24.84 39.21 -26.40
N GLY A 45 -25.57 38.52 -25.55
CA GLY A 45 -25.02 37.61 -24.58
C GLY A 45 -24.46 36.43 -25.36
N THR A 46 -23.15 36.41 -25.57
CA THR A 46 -22.44 35.15 -25.70
C THR A 46 -22.71 34.39 -24.41
N THR A 47 -23.72 33.51 -24.43
CA THR A 47 -23.83 32.48 -23.43
C THR A 47 -22.54 31.69 -23.53
N ALA A 48 -21.63 31.93 -22.60
CA ALA A 48 -20.58 30.97 -22.32
C ALA A 48 -21.34 29.70 -21.96
N VAL A 49 -21.45 28.79 -22.94
CA VAL A 49 -21.87 27.42 -22.68
C VAL A 49 -20.90 26.95 -21.62
N SER A 50 -21.35 26.84 -20.36
CA SER A 50 -20.53 26.26 -19.31
C SER A 50 -20.15 24.89 -19.82
N ALA A 51 -18.88 24.69 -20.19
CA ALA A 51 -18.39 23.40 -20.62
C ALA A 51 -18.76 22.43 -19.50
N GLN A 52 -19.70 21.52 -19.79
CA GLN A 52 -20.18 20.57 -18.81
C GLN A 52 -18.99 19.78 -18.30
N ASP A 53 -18.77 19.80 -16.99
CA ASP A 53 -17.62 19.12 -16.38
C ASP A 53 -17.67 17.64 -16.78
N ALA A 54 -16.64 17.19 -17.50
CA ALA A 54 -16.59 15.84 -18.02
C ALA A 54 -16.56 14.85 -16.85
N THR A 55 -17.34 13.76 -16.96
CA THR A 55 -17.30 12.68 -15.98
C THR A 55 -16.47 11.53 -16.51
N PHE A 56 -15.46 11.12 -15.77
CA PHE A 56 -14.59 9.99 -16.07
C PHE A 56 -15.01 8.79 -15.24
N THR A 57 -15.51 7.75 -15.91
CA THR A 57 -15.97 6.53 -15.26
C THR A 57 -14.94 5.43 -15.41
N PHE A 58 -14.35 5.01 -14.30
CA PHE A 58 -13.40 3.93 -14.17
C PHE A 58 -14.14 2.63 -13.88
N ASN A 59 -14.10 1.67 -14.80
CA ASN A 59 -14.66 0.34 -14.63
C ASN A 59 -13.53 -0.65 -14.41
N GLY A 60 -13.50 -1.32 -13.27
CA GLY A 60 -12.41 -2.23 -12.93
C GLY A 60 -12.89 -3.48 -12.23
N SER A 61 -11.93 -4.33 -11.89
CA SER A 61 -12.12 -5.57 -11.14
C SER A 61 -10.93 -5.84 -10.23
N GLY A 62 -11.09 -6.75 -9.27
CA GLY A 62 -10.02 -7.08 -8.34
C GLY A 62 -9.89 -6.10 -7.17
N TRP A 63 -9.19 -6.54 -6.14
CA TRP A 63 -8.74 -5.73 -5.01
C TRP A 63 -7.38 -6.25 -4.52
N GLY A 64 -6.38 -5.37 -4.57
CA GLY A 64 -5.02 -5.63 -4.11
C GLY A 64 -4.04 -5.65 -5.26
N HIS A 65 -2.98 -6.45 -5.17
CA HIS A 65 -1.91 -6.52 -6.17
C HIS A 65 -2.08 -7.64 -7.20
N ALA A 66 -2.98 -8.61 -6.96
CA ALA A 66 -3.25 -9.75 -7.86
C ALA A 66 -2.02 -10.61 -8.20
N VAL A 67 -0.94 -10.56 -7.43
CA VAL A 67 0.22 -11.46 -7.60
C VAL A 67 0.08 -12.60 -6.59
N GLY A 68 0.35 -13.84 -7.01
CA GLY A 68 0.15 -15.01 -6.14
C GLY A 68 -1.32 -15.33 -5.91
N MET A 69 -1.68 -15.77 -4.70
CA MET A 69 -3.01 -16.32 -4.45
C MET A 69 -4.11 -15.26 -4.34
N SER A 70 -5.21 -15.44 -5.09
CA SER A 70 -6.47 -14.71 -4.87
C SER A 70 -7.25 -15.36 -3.74
N GLN A 71 -7.66 -14.60 -2.72
CA GLN A 71 -8.47 -15.13 -1.62
C GLN A 71 -9.87 -15.52 -2.10
N TRP A 72 -10.51 -14.66 -2.90
CA TRP A 72 -11.81 -14.97 -3.49
C TRP A 72 -11.73 -16.11 -4.51
N GLY A 73 -10.66 -16.15 -5.32
CA GLY A 73 -10.44 -17.25 -6.25
C GLY A 73 -10.15 -18.59 -5.53
N ALA A 74 -9.37 -18.59 -4.45
CA ALA A 74 -9.18 -19.76 -3.58
C ALA A 74 -10.50 -20.26 -2.97
N ARG A 75 -11.37 -19.35 -2.52
CA ARG A 75 -12.73 -19.69 -2.07
C ARG A 75 -13.54 -20.32 -3.20
N GLY A 76 -13.49 -19.75 -4.40
CA GLY A 76 -14.17 -20.28 -5.58
C GLY A 76 -13.69 -21.68 -5.96
N MET A 77 -12.38 -21.90 -6.01
CA MET A 77 -11.78 -23.21 -6.27
C MET A 77 -12.19 -24.25 -5.21
N ALA A 78 -12.12 -23.89 -3.93
CA ALA A 78 -12.54 -24.78 -2.84
C ALA A 78 -14.04 -25.12 -2.92
N ALA A 79 -14.88 -24.14 -3.28
CA ALA A 79 -16.31 -24.37 -3.51
C ALA A 79 -16.59 -25.30 -4.71
N ASN A 80 -15.65 -25.38 -5.66
CA ASN A 80 -15.67 -26.30 -6.80
C ASN A 80 -14.89 -27.60 -6.53
N GLY A 81 -14.59 -27.92 -5.26
CA GLY A 81 -14.01 -29.19 -4.86
C GLY A 81 -12.48 -29.29 -4.96
N SER A 82 -11.78 -28.19 -5.27
CA SER A 82 -10.31 -28.17 -5.25
C SER A 82 -9.78 -28.32 -3.83
N SER A 83 -8.75 -29.14 -3.64
CA SER A 83 -8.02 -29.22 -2.37
C SER A 83 -7.12 -28.00 -2.17
N PHE A 84 -6.66 -27.77 -0.94
CA PHE A 84 -5.72 -26.68 -0.68
C PHE A 84 -4.39 -26.82 -1.44
N ASN A 85 -3.96 -28.05 -1.74
CA ASN A 85 -2.79 -28.30 -2.57
C ASN A 85 -3.03 -27.86 -4.02
N ASP A 86 -4.22 -28.16 -4.58
CA ASP A 86 -4.59 -27.73 -5.94
C ASP A 86 -4.65 -26.21 -6.04
N ILE A 87 -5.25 -25.56 -5.03
CA ILE A 87 -5.33 -24.10 -4.93
C ILE A 87 -3.93 -23.49 -4.91
N LEU A 88 -3.06 -23.95 -4.01
CA LEU A 88 -1.71 -23.41 -3.89
C LEU A 88 -0.86 -23.68 -5.13
N GLY A 89 -0.97 -24.87 -5.74
CA GLY A 89 -0.27 -25.22 -6.98
C GLY A 89 -0.75 -24.40 -8.19
N TRP A 90 -2.01 -23.99 -8.22
CA TRP A 90 -2.56 -23.10 -9.26
C TRP A 90 -1.91 -21.72 -9.22
N TYR A 91 -1.86 -21.11 -8.03
CA TYR A 91 -1.38 -19.74 -7.86
C TYR A 91 0.14 -19.59 -7.74
N TYR A 92 0.83 -20.61 -7.23
CA TYR A 92 2.28 -20.61 -7.04
C TYR A 92 2.95 -21.65 -7.95
N ARG A 93 3.02 -21.34 -9.25
CA ARG A 93 3.43 -22.32 -10.28
C ARG A 93 4.79 -22.96 -10.01
N GLY A 94 4.81 -24.30 -10.03
CA GLY A 94 6.02 -25.09 -9.81
C GLY A 94 6.49 -25.13 -8.35
N ALA A 95 5.81 -24.45 -7.43
CA ALA A 95 6.01 -24.62 -6.00
C ALA A 95 5.20 -25.81 -5.47
N ALA A 96 5.62 -26.36 -4.34
CA ALA A 96 4.98 -27.50 -3.70
C ALA A 96 4.73 -27.22 -2.22
N VAL A 97 3.66 -27.82 -1.69
CA VAL A 97 3.45 -27.89 -0.25
C VAL A 97 4.37 -28.95 0.32
N THR A 98 5.22 -28.56 1.25
CA THR A 98 6.20 -29.43 1.90
C THR A 98 6.08 -29.33 3.41
N PRO A 99 6.31 -30.43 4.16
CA PRO A 99 6.55 -30.34 5.59
C PRO A 99 7.78 -29.47 5.85
N ALA A 100 7.70 -28.59 6.85
CA ALA A 100 8.83 -27.89 7.41
C ALA A 100 9.00 -28.26 8.87
N ALA A 101 10.24 -28.18 9.38
CA ALA A 101 10.47 -28.27 10.80
C ALA A 101 9.63 -27.22 11.53
N THR A 102 9.12 -27.56 12.73
CA THR A 102 8.51 -26.57 13.60
C THR A 102 9.57 -25.55 13.95
N ILE A 103 9.46 -24.36 13.38
CA ILE A 103 10.34 -23.26 13.70
C ILE A 103 9.79 -22.64 14.99
N ASN A 104 10.36 -23.02 16.14
CA ASN A 104 10.18 -22.33 17.41
C ASN A 104 10.96 -21.01 17.37
N ASN A 105 10.45 -20.06 16.60
CA ASN A 105 10.92 -18.70 16.62
C ASN A 105 9.80 -17.88 17.25
N ASP A 106 10.09 -17.31 18.42
CA ASP A 106 9.25 -16.35 19.13
C ASP A 106 8.91 -15.17 18.22
N LEU A 107 7.79 -15.28 17.51
CA LEU A 107 7.40 -14.34 16.47
C LEU A 107 7.00 -13.01 17.12
N ARG A 108 7.51 -11.91 16.56
CA ARG A 108 7.24 -10.55 17.04
C ARG A 108 6.40 -9.77 16.03
N VAL A 109 5.21 -9.35 16.41
CA VAL A 109 4.28 -8.60 15.56
C VAL A 109 4.11 -7.18 16.09
N LEU A 110 4.50 -6.19 15.30
CA LEU A 110 4.16 -4.79 15.58
C LEU A 110 2.68 -4.56 15.29
N VAL A 111 1.89 -4.27 16.33
CA VAL A 111 0.43 -4.11 16.20
C VAL A 111 -0.02 -2.66 16.20
N ALA A 112 0.79 -1.75 16.74
CA ALA A 112 0.57 -0.30 16.66
C ALA A 112 1.88 0.47 16.87
N GLU A 113 1.99 1.64 16.25
CA GLU A 113 3.14 2.54 16.35
C GLU A 113 2.69 4.01 16.42
N LYS A 114 3.61 4.89 16.83
CA LYS A 114 3.39 6.35 16.85
C LYS A 114 2.18 6.83 17.66
N GLN A 115 1.85 6.15 18.75
CA GLN A 115 0.73 6.50 19.61
C GLN A 115 1.17 7.40 20.76
N ASN A 116 0.44 8.47 21.08
CA ASN A 116 0.76 9.27 22.26
C ASN A 116 0.43 8.53 23.57
N ALA A 117 -0.59 7.66 23.52
CA ALA A 117 -0.99 6.80 24.61
C ALA A 117 -1.63 5.50 24.10
N PHE A 118 -1.58 4.47 24.92
CA PHE A 118 -2.37 3.25 24.77
C PHE A 118 -3.26 3.07 25.99
N THR A 119 -4.52 2.75 25.76
CA THR A 119 -5.43 2.27 26.80
C THR A 119 -5.57 0.77 26.66
N LEU A 120 -5.32 0.05 27.75
CA LEU A 120 -5.38 -1.40 27.86
C LEU A 120 -6.55 -1.78 28.77
N THR A 121 -7.38 -2.72 28.34
CA THR A 121 -8.44 -3.30 29.17
C THR A 121 -8.11 -4.76 29.43
N THR A 122 -7.89 -5.09 30.69
CA THR A 122 -7.53 -6.44 31.14
C THR A 122 -8.75 -7.37 31.10
N GLY A 123 -8.62 -8.54 30.49
CA GLY A 123 -9.66 -9.58 30.54
C GLY A 123 -9.70 -10.28 31.89
N GLY A 124 -8.53 -10.43 32.53
CA GLY A 124 -8.33 -11.05 33.84
C GLY A 124 -7.15 -10.42 34.57
N SER A 125 -6.79 -10.98 35.73
CA SER A 125 -5.62 -10.52 36.48
C SER A 125 -4.37 -10.58 35.60
N THR A 126 -3.78 -9.42 35.32
CA THR A 126 -2.71 -9.26 34.32
C THR A 126 -1.48 -8.64 34.98
N ALA A 127 -0.32 -9.27 34.78
CA ALA A 127 0.96 -8.76 35.25
C ALA A 127 1.55 -7.73 34.27
N PHE A 128 1.98 -6.60 34.82
CA PHE A 128 2.77 -5.57 34.15
C PHE A 128 4.17 -5.62 34.75
N GLU A 129 5.14 -6.12 33.98
CA GLU A 129 6.48 -6.42 34.50
C GLU A 129 7.16 -5.17 35.07
N GLY A 130 7.69 -5.30 36.29
CA GLY A 130 8.32 -4.18 37.01
C GLY A 130 7.35 -3.13 37.56
N ILE A 131 6.02 -3.30 37.39
CA ILE A 131 5.00 -2.38 37.92
C ILE A 131 4.12 -3.08 38.97
N GLY A 132 3.51 -4.20 38.62
CA GLY A 132 2.56 -4.89 39.49
C GLY A 132 1.44 -5.58 38.71
N TRP A 133 0.31 -5.82 39.39
CA TRP A 133 -0.84 -6.54 38.84
C TRP A 133 -2.07 -5.63 38.71
N ALA A 134 -2.77 -5.75 37.59
CA ALA A 134 -4.09 -5.14 37.41
C ALA A 134 -5.18 -6.22 37.40
N PRO A 135 -6.22 -6.12 38.24
CA PRO A 135 -7.35 -7.06 38.24
C PRO A 135 -8.11 -7.07 36.90
N GLY A 136 -8.79 -8.18 36.58
CA GLY A 136 -9.65 -8.26 35.38
C GLY A 136 -10.71 -7.17 35.34
N GLY A 137 -10.98 -6.63 34.15
CA GLY A 137 -11.86 -5.48 33.92
C GLY A 137 -11.19 -4.13 34.16
N SER A 138 -9.96 -4.09 34.70
CA SER A 138 -9.23 -2.85 34.90
C SER A 138 -8.85 -2.22 33.57
N THR A 139 -8.90 -0.88 33.54
CA THR A 139 -8.38 -0.06 32.45
C THR A 139 -7.06 0.57 32.88
N VAL A 140 -5.99 0.26 32.17
CA VAL A 140 -4.64 0.80 32.38
C VAL A 140 -4.23 1.63 31.17
N THR A 141 -3.67 2.81 31.39
CA THR A 141 -3.23 3.72 30.34
C THR A 141 -1.73 3.92 30.41
N ALA A 142 -1.04 3.63 29.31
CA ALA A 142 0.36 3.97 29.09
C ALA A 142 0.43 5.26 28.29
N THR A 143 1.07 6.30 28.82
CA THR A 143 1.25 7.60 28.16
C THR A 143 2.73 7.91 28.00
N ARG A 144 3.14 8.43 26.84
CA ARG A 144 4.53 8.87 26.66
C ARG A 144 4.84 10.02 27.61
N PHE A 145 5.92 9.89 28.39
CA PHE A 145 6.39 10.91 29.34
C PHE A 145 7.89 11.15 29.17
N GLY A 146 8.26 12.05 28.25
CA GLY A 146 9.66 12.27 27.88
C GLY A 146 10.30 11.02 27.27
N ASN A 147 11.33 10.49 27.94
CA ASN A 147 12.00 9.22 27.62
C ASN A 147 11.50 8.04 28.49
N ASN A 148 10.37 8.23 29.16
CA ASN A 148 9.75 7.26 30.04
C ASN A 148 8.29 7.00 29.61
N ILE A 149 7.66 6.05 30.27
CA ILE A 149 6.25 5.72 30.10
C ILE A 149 5.56 5.95 31.44
N ALA A 150 4.55 6.82 31.46
CA ALA A 150 3.69 7.02 32.61
C ALA A 150 2.50 6.06 32.53
N TRP A 151 2.24 5.34 33.62
CA TRP A 151 1.16 4.38 33.77
C TRP A 151 0.13 4.94 34.75
N SER A 152 -1.14 4.92 34.34
CA SER A 152 -2.27 5.40 35.13
C SER A 152 -3.50 4.52 34.90
N GLY A 153 -4.51 4.60 35.79
CA GLY A 153 -5.72 3.79 35.70
C GLY A 153 -5.46 2.34 36.10
N GLY A 154 -6.01 1.89 37.23
CA GLY A 154 -5.73 0.55 37.78
C GLY A 154 -4.28 0.33 38.30
N LEU A 155 -3.30 1.06 37.76
CA LEU A 155 -1.89 1.10 38.18
C LEU A 155 -1.41 2.56 38.17
N THR A 156 -0.36 2.86 38.96
CA THR A 156 0.30 4.17 38.97
C THR A 156 1.81 3.98 39.05
N ALA A 157 2.52 4.30 37.95
CA ALA A 157 3.98 4.18 37.89
C ALA A 157 4.59 5.05 36.79
N VAL A 158 5.90 5.30 36.85
CA VAL A 158 6.68 5.80 35.72
C VAL A 158 7.82 4.81 35.50
N THR A 159 7.88 4.23 34.31
CA THR A 159 8.90 3.23 33.94
C THR A 159 9.81 3.75 32.85
N GLY A 160 10.97 3.10 32.69
CA GLY A 160 11.81 3.29 31.52
C GLY A 160 11.11 2.91 30.21
N GLY A 161 11.82 3.04 29.09
CA GLY A 161 11.25 3.01 27.75
C GLY A 161 10.66 1.68 27.24
N THR A 162 10.52 0.64 28.06
CA THR A 162 9.90 -0.64 27.70
C THR A 162 9.27 -1.32 28.92
N VAL A 163 8.06 -1.87 28.75
CA VAL A 163 7.36 -2.72 29.72
C VAL A 163 6.71 -3.88 28.98
N ASP A 164 6.89 -5.08 29.51
CA ASP A 164 6.22 -6.28 29.02
C ASP A 164 5.00 -6.63 29.88
N ILE A 165 3.95 -7.11 29.21
CA ILE A 165 2.66 -7.40 29.81
C ILE A 165 2.31 -8.84 29.44
N GLN A 166 2.13 -9.69 30.45
CA GLN A 166 1.89 -11.11 30.23
C GLN A 166 0.47 -11.33 29.67
N LEU A 167 0.36 -11.97 28.50
CA LEU A 167 -0.95 -12.34 27.95
C LEU A 167 -1.30 -13.73 28.46
N TRP A 168 -2.24 -13.80 29.41
CA TRP A 168 -2.64 -15.06 30.04
C TRP A 168 -3.87 -15.67 29.35
N SER A 169 -3.73 -16.86 28.78
CA SER A 169 -4.83 -17.54 28.08
C SER A 169 -6.03 -17.84 28.99
N ALA A 170 -5.80 -18.11 30.28
CA ALA A 170 -6.85 -18.48 31.23
C ALA A 170 -7.53 -17.27 31.90
N GLY A 171 -7.00 -16.05 31.71
CA GLY A 171 -7.50 -14.83 32.35
C GLY A 171 -8.49 -14.07 31.48
N GLY A 172 -8.57 -14.40 30.19
CA GLY A 172 -9.26 -13.59 29.20
C GLY A 172 -8.30 -12.59 28.52
N PRO A 173 -8.60 -12.19 27.28
CA PRO A 173 -7.65 -11.45 26.46
C PRO A 173 -7.47 -10.00 26.93
N LEU A 174 -6.28 -9.45 26.70
CA LEU A 174 -5.97 -8.03 26.92
C LEU A 174 -6.37 -7.24 25.68
N LYS A 175 -7.30 -6.29 25.83
CA LYS A 175 -7.69 -5.39 24.73
C LYS A 175 -6.78 -4.17 24.68
N LEU A 176 -6.33 -3.81 23.48
CA LEU A 176 -5.55 -2.60 23.22
C LEU A 176 -6.41 -1.59 22.44
N SER A 177 -6.43 -0.32 22.86
CA SER A 177 -7.26 0.74 22.25
C SER A 177 -6.99 0.96 20.77
N THR A 178 -5.72 0.90 20.37
CA THR A 178 -5.26 0.98 18.99
C THR A 178 -4.38 -0.23 18.73
N PRO A 179 -4.74 -1.13 17.79
CA PRO A 179 -5.75 -0.99 16.74
C PRO A 179 -7.19 -1.34 17.16
N GLY A 180 -7.46 -1.62 18.44
CA GLY A 180 -8.79 -2.01 18.93
C GLY A 180 -8.99 -3.52 19.06
N TYR A 181 -7.92 -4.31 18.95
CA TYR A 181 -7.92 -5.77 19.06
C TYR A 181 -7.54 -6.26 20.45
N SER A 182 -7.84 -7.53 20.72
CA SER A 182 -7.49 -8.19 21.97
C SER A 182 -6.52 -9.35 21.73
N TYR A 183 -5.61 -9.60 22.66
CA TYR A 183 -4.53 -10.58 22.51
C TYR A 183 -4.48 -11.51 23.73
N ARG A 184 -4.16 -12.79 23.53
CA ARG A 184 -4.13 -13.81 24.60
C ARG A 184 -2.92 -14.74 24.60
N TYR A 185 -2.02 -14.59 23.63
CA TYR A 185 -0.86 -15.45 23.43
C TYR A 185 0.42 -14.61 23.44
N GLY A 186 1.47 -15.13 24.06
CA GLY A 186 2.76 -14.43 24.20
C GLY A 186 2.71 -13.30 25.22
N MET A 187 3.40 -12.21 24.91
CA MET A 187 3.49 -11.00 25.74
C MET A 187 3.22 -9.77 24.88
N LEU A 188 2.61 -8.75 25.47
CA LEU A 188 2.49 -7.43 24.85
C LEU A 188 3.57 -6.51 25.40
N ARG A 189 4.48 -6.09 24.53
CA ARG A 189 5.51 -5.10 24.81
C ARG A 189 5.04 -3.70 24.45
N ILE A 190 4.96 -2.80 25.43
CA ILE A 190 4.81 -1.36 25.19
C ILE A 190 6.18 -0.70 25.30
N SER A 191 6.60 0.03 24.28
CA SER A 191 7.89 0.71 24.25
C SER A 191 7.82 2.09 23.61
N LEU A 192 8.86 2.91 23.81
CA LEU A 192 9.02 4.15 23.05
C LEU A 192 9.20 3.84 21.56
N ASP A 193 8.51 4.61 20.72
CA ASP A 193 8.67 4.54 19.28
C ASP A 193 9.89 5.38 18.83
N PRO A 194 10.80 4.83 18.00
CA PRO A 194 11.96 5.55 17.47
C PRO A 194 11.61 6.82 16.68
N THR A 195 10.40 6.87 16.11
CA THR A 195 9.89 7.99 15.30
C THR A 195 8.99 8.93 16.10
N GLY A 196 8.83 8.69 17.41
CA GLY A 196 8.01 9.49 18.33
C GLY A 196 6.71 8.80 18.72
N GLY A 197 6.28 8.99 19.98
CA GLY A 197 5.16 8.27 20.57
C GLY A 197 5.56 6.92 21.21
N LEU A 198 4.59 6.03 21.33
CA LEU A 198 4.68 4.68 21.83
C LEU A 198 4.34 3.69 20.72
N ARG A 199 4.86 2.48 20.85
CA ARG A 199 4.51 1.34 20.00
C ARG A 199 4.21 0.11 20.84
N ALA A 200 3.44 -0.80 20.26
CA ALA A 200 3.01 -2.04 20.84
C ALA A 200 3.42 -3.22 19.97
N VAL A 201 4.17 -4.17 20.54
CA VAL A 201 4.63 -5.39 19.86
C VAL A 201 4.14 -6.60 20.63
N VAL A 202 3.46 -7.53 19.97
CA VAL A 202 3.17 -8.85 20.56
C VAL A 202 4.35 -9.75 20.26
N TRP A 203 5.00 -10.30 21.29
CA TRP A 203 6.20 -11.13 21.13
C TRP A 203 6.09 -12.44 21.93
N GLY A 204 6.98 -13.40 21.66
CA GLY A 204 6.87 -14.74 22.23
C GLY A 204 5.68 -15.52 21.67
N LEU A 205 5.32 -15.28 20.40
CA LEU A 205 4.19 -15.93 19.74
C LEU A 205 4.66 -17.20 19.00
N PRO A 206 4.20 -18.39 19.39
CA PRO A 206 4.31 -19.58 18.55
C PRO A 206 3.59 -19.37 17.21
N MET A 207 4.19 -19.86 16.12
CA MET A 207 3.64 -19.73 14.76
C MET A 207 2.16 -20.13 14.67
N GLN A 208 1.77 -21.23 15.33
CA GLN A 208 0.39 -21.71 15.29
C GLN A 208 -0.60 -20.70 15.93
N GLN A 209 -0.21 -20.10 17.06
CA GLN A 209 -1.02 -19.10 17.77
C GLN A 209 -1.03 -17.76 17.06
N TYR A 210 0.05 -17.40 16.38
CA TYR A 210 0.07 -16.28 15.44
C TYR A 210 -0.97 -16.47 14.33
N LEU A 211 -0.99 -17.65 13.70
CA LEU A 211 -1.92 -17.95 12.61
C LEU A 211 -3.38 -17.95 13.08
N TYR A 212 -3.68 -18.40 14.30
CA TYR A 212 -5.05 -18.29 14.85
C TYR A 212 -5.57 -16.84 14.87
N GLY A 213 -4.69 -15.86 15.00
CA GLY A 213 -5.06 -14.45 15.04
C GLY A 213 -5.06 -13.73 13.69
N LEU A 214 -4.76 -14.43 12.58
CA LEU A 214 -4.84 -13.83 11.26
C LEU A 214 -6.29 -13.55 10.85
N GLY A 215 -6.53 -12.32 10.39
CA GLY A 215 -7.82 -11.81 9.95
C GLY A 215 -7.89 -11.58 8.44
N GLU A 216 -7.42 -12.55 7.67
CA GLU A 216 -7.28 -12.46 6.22
C GLU A 216 -8.51 -12.96 5.46
N MET A 217 -9.13 -14.05 5.95
CA MET A 217 -10.31 -14.66 5.36
C MET A 217 -11.38 -14.88 6.44
N SER A 218 -12.65 -14.78 6.05
CA SER A 218 -13.75 -15.12 6.97
C SER A 218 -13.67 -16.60 7.32
N GLY A 219 -13.74 -16.93 8.62
CA GLY A 219 -13.77 -18.33 9.05
C GLY A 219 -15.00 -19.11 8.59
N SER A 220 -16.03 -18.48 8.01
CA SER A 220 -17.15 -19.18 7.38
C SER A 220 -16.84 -19.72 5.97
N TRP A 221 -15.67 -19.41 5.41
CA TRP A 221 -15.30 -19.84 4.07
C TRP A 221 -14.94 -21.34 4.02
N PRO A 222 -14.97 -21.97 2.82
CA PRO A 222 -14.67 -23.38 2.67
C PRO A 222 -13.31 -23.76 3.26
N ILE A 223 -13.26 -24.90 3.96
CA ILE A 223 -12.08 -25.33 4.72
C ILE A 223 -10.80 -25.42 3.88
N GLU A 224 -10.89 -25.87 2.63
CA GLU A 224 -9.71 -25.98 1.74
C GLU A 224 -9.13 -24.61 1.38
N ALA A 225 -9.97 -23.58 1.24
CA ALA A 225 -9.50 -22.21 1.04
C ALA A 225 -8.81 -21.67 2.32
N LEU A 226 -9.37 -21.98 3.49
CA LEU A 226 -8.75 -21.61 4.77
C LEU A 226 -7.41 -22.32 4.99
N LYS A 227 -7.30 -23.60 4.61
CA LYS A 227 -6.03 -24.36 4.66
C LYS A 227 -4.98 -23.75 3.72
N ALA A 228 -5.38 -23.36 2.51
CA ALA A 228 -4.49 -22.67 1.57
C ALA A 228 -3.97 -21.36 2.17
N GLN A 229 -4.85 -20.55 2.76
CA GLN A 229 -4.48 -19.30 3.44
C GLN A 229 -3.60 -19.49 4.67
N ALA A 230 -3.88 -20.50 5.50
CA ALA A 230 -3.04 -20.82 6.65
C ALA A 230 -1.62 -21.21 6.21
N THR A 231 -1.50 -22.02 5.16
CA THR A 231 -0.22 -22.49 4.61
C THR A 231 0.56 -21.36 3.94
N ALA A 232 -0.10 -20.54 3.11
CA ALA A 232 0.52 -19.35 2.52
C ALA A 232 0.96 -18.34 3.59
N GLY A 233 0.09 -18.10 4.58
CA GLY A 233 0.38 -17.18 5.68
C GLY A 233 1.55 -17.65 6.55
N ARG A 234 1.63 -18.95 6.83
CA ARG A 234 2.77 -19.56 7.54
C ARG A 234 4.08 -19.38 6.76
N THR A 235 4.04 -19.67 5.46
CA THR A 235 5.20 -19.55 4.57
C THR A 235 5.71 -18.12 4.52
N PHE A 236 4.80 -17.15 4.36
CA PHE A 236 5.13 -15.72 4.37
C PHE A 236 5.79 -15.32 5.68
N ALA A 237 5.17 -15.64 6.82
CA ALA A 237 5.69 -15.30 8.14
C ALA A 237 7.08 -15.92 8.37
N GLN A 238 7.26 -17.20 8.08
CA GLN A 238 8.53 -17.89 8.23
C GLN A 238 9.63 -17.29 7.33
N LYS A 239 9.32 -16.97 6.07
CA LYS A 239 10.29 -16.35 5.16
C LYS A 239 10.73 -14.97 5.65
N ARG A 240 9.80 -14.15 6.16
CA ARG A 240 10.11 -12.83 6.72
C ARG A 240 10.97 -12.92 7.97
N ILE A 241 10.69 -13.89 8.85
CA ILE A 241 11.51 -14.15 10.03
C ILE A 241 12.91 -14.60 9.63
N ALA A 242 13.08 -15.42 8.59
CA ALA A 242 14.40 -15.91 8.18
C ALA A 242 15.34 -14.80 7.67
N VAL A 243 14.80 -13.69 7.16
CA VAL A 243 15.56 -12.59 6.56
C VAL A 243 15.80 -11.43 7.56
N ARG A 244 15.45 -11.62 8.86
CA ARG A 244 15.49 -10.63 9.98
C ARG A 244 16.16 -9.29 9.65
N GLY A 245 15.38 -8.37 9.06
CA GLY A 245 15.85 -7.02 8.70
C GLY A 245 15.37 -5.91 9.64
N LEU A 246 14.55 -6.25 10.63
CA LEU A 246 13.89 -5.32 11.54
C LEU A 246 14.38 -5.55 12.97
N ALA A 247 14.76 -4.48 13.66
CA ALA A 247 15.48 -4.58 14.93
C ALA A 247 14.63 -5.19 16.06
N ASP A 248 13.38 -4.75 16.22
CA ASP A 248 12.58 -5.06 17.41
C ASP A 248 11.30 -5.89 17.15
N PHE A 249 10.92 -6.10 15.90
CA PHE A 249 9.81 -6.98 15.49
C PHE A 249 10.10 -7.68 14.17
N ASP A 250 9.32 -8.69 13.80
CA ASP A 250 9.51 -9.48 12.57
C ASP A 250 8.44 -9.15 11.51
N LEU A 251 7.21 -8.83 11.95
CA LEU A 251 6.07 -8.60 11.08
C LEU A 251 5.26 -7.38 11.50
N TYR A 252 4.74 -6.61 10.53
CA TYR A 252 3.64 -5.68 10.76
C TYR A 252 2.34 -6.46 10.91
N GLY A 253 1.53 -6.19 11.93
CA GLY A 253 0.20 -6.76 12.12
C GLY A 253 -0.89 -6.10 11.27
N SER A 254 -0.50 -5.38 10.23
CA SER A 254 -1.38 -4.62 9.33
C SER A 254 -1.27 -5.15 7.89
N VAL A 255 -2.04 -4.55 6.99
CA VAL A 255 -2.01 -4.83 5.53
C VAL A 255 -0.64 -4.66 4.88
N LEU A 256 0.35 -4.06 5.57
CA LEU A 256 1.73 -4.02 5.11
C LEU A 256 2.33 -5.42 4.97
N HIS A 257 2.00 -6.33 5.89
CA HIS A 257 2.43 -7.73 5.86
C HIS A 257 1.22 -8.66 5.92
N GLN A 258 0.66 -8.87 7.13
CA GLN A 258 -0.49 -9.73 7.34
C GLN A 258 -1.38 -9.13 8.44
N SER A 259 -2.69 -9.20 8.26
CA SER A 259 -3.67 -8.67 9.20
C SER A 259 -3.70 -9.51 10.47
N TYR A 260 -2.93 -9.13 11.49
CA TYR A 260 -2.92 -9.81 12.80
C TYR A 260 -3.87 -9.10 13.76
N THR A 261 -4.97 -9.78 14.08
CA THR A 261 -6.11 -9.22 14.80
C THR A 261 -6.30 -9.82 16.19
N GLY A 262 -5.33 -10.62 16.63
CA GLY A 262 -5.40 -11.37 17.88
C GLY A 262 -6.66 -12.24 17.94
N THR A 263 -7.41 -12.16 19.02
CA THR A 263 -8.51 -13.09 19.30
C THR A 263 -9.75 -12.87 18.45
N LYS A 264 -9.81 -11.81 17.64
CA LYS A 264 -11.01 -11.46 16.85
C LYS A 264 -11.38 -12.56 15.85
N ASN A 265 -10.39 -13.26 15.29
CA ASN A 265 -10.59 -14.25 14.24
C ASN A 265 -10.34 -15.69 14.71
N GLU A 266 -10.29 -15.92 16.02
CA GLU A 266 -10.18 -17.26 16.62
C GLU A 266 -11.51 -18.02 16.58
N VAL A 267 -11.99 -18.32 15.38
CA VAL A 267 -13.20 -19.12 15.16
C VAL A 267 -12.84 -20.56 14.81
N ALA A 268 -13.68 -21.52 15.22
CA ALA A 268 -13.38 -22.95 15.18
C ALA A 268 -12.93 -23.45 13.79
N ASN A 269 -13.64 -23.05 12.72
CA ASN A 269 -13.31 -23.50 11.37
C ASN A 269 -11.93 -22.98 10.89
N TRP A 270 -11.56 -21.75 11.27
CA TRP A 270 -10.22 -21.20 10.99
C TRP A 270 -9.14 -21.95 11.78
N GLN A 271 -9.36 -22.17 13.08
CA GLN A 271 -8.42 -22.93 13.92
C GLN A 271 -8.23 -24.35 13.40
N ASN A 272 -9.31 -25.00 12.94
CA ASN A 272 -9.25 -26.32 12.32
C ASN A 272 -8.39 -26.32 11.05
N ALA A 273 -8.51 -25.30 10.19
CA ALA A 273 -7.67 -25.17 8.99
C ALA A 273 -6.19 -24.96 9.34
N VAL A 274 -5.92 -24.11 10.33
CA VAL A 274 -4.56 -23.83 10.83
C VAL A 274 -3.95 -25.11 11.41
N ASN A 275 -4.73 -25.90 12.17
CA ASN A 275 -4.31 -27.18 12.76
C ASN A 275 -4.11 -28.29 11.74
N ALA A 276 -5.02 -28.42 10.77
CA ALA A 276 -4.93 -29.42 9.71
C ALA A 276 -3.72 -29.20 8.78
N THR A 277 -3.16 -27.98 8.76
CA THR A 277 -1.97 -27.62 7.98
C THR A 277 -0.75 -27.37 8.86
N ALA A 278 -0.75 -27.89 10.09
CA ALA A 278 0.37 -27.71 11.00
C ALA A 278 1.69 -28.12 10.32
N ASN A 279 2.70 -27.26 10.45
CA ASN A 279 4.04 -27.45 9.86
C ASN A 279 4.08 -27.59 8.33
N GLN A 280 3.01 -27.24 7.60
CA GLN A 280 3.03 -27.19 6.13
C GLN A 280 3.38 -25.78 5.63
N VAL A 281 4.31 -25.74 4.68
CA VAL A 281 4.80 -24.53 4.02
C VAL A 281 4.85 -24.73 2.51
N ILE A 282 5.07 -23.66 1.76
CA ILE A 282 5.21 -23.71 0.31
C ILE A 282 6.66 -23.46 -0.06
N THR A 283 7.25 -24.37 -0.84
CA THR A 283 8.65 -24.27 -1.27
C THR A 283 8.78 -24.36 -2.79
N TYR A 284 9.81 -23.71 -3.31
CA TYR A 284 10.26 -23.81 -4.69
C TYR A 284 11.76 -24.09 -4.66
N ASN A 285 12.20 -25.17 -5.31
CA ASN A 285 13.59 -25.65 -5.23
C ASN A 285 14.10 -25.80 -3.78
N GLY A 286 13.25 -26.31 -2.88
CA GLY A 286 13.57 -26.53 -1.46
C GLY A 286 13.65 -25.26 -0.60
N GLN A 287 13.40 -24.07 -1.17
CA GLN A 287 13.42 -22.80 -0.44
C GLN A 287 12.01 -22.24 -0.26
N LEU A 288 11.75 -21.55 0.87
CA LEU A 288 10.47 -20.87 1.10
C LEU A 288 10.16 -19.85 0.00
N ILE A 289 8.95 -19.90 -0.54
CA ILE A 289 8.50 -18.93 -1.55
C ILE A 289 8.08 -17.59 -0.91
N ASP A 290 8.05 -16.53 -1.70
CA ASP A 290 7.29 -15.32 -1.36
C ASP A 290 5.79 -15.60 -1.54
N ALA A 291 5.15 -16.18 -0.53
CA ALA A 291 3.74 -16.56 -0.52
C ALA A 291 2.80 -15.36 -0.35
N VAL A 292 2.85 -14.44 -1.32
CA VAL A 292 2.02 -13.23 -1.39
C VAL A 292 0.61 -13.57 -1.86
N TYR A 293 -0.39 -12.88 -1.30
CA TYR A 293 -1.79 -13.07 -1.61
C TYR A 293 -2.54 -11.74 -1.54
N SER A 294 -3.67 -11.66 -2.24
CA SER A 294 -4.54 -10.47 -2.23
C SER A 294 -6.01 -10.84 -2.25
N ALA A 295 -6.88 -9.89 -1.89
CA ALA A 295 -8.30 -10.15 -1.75
C ALA A 295 -8.92 -10.75 -3.03
N SER A 296 -8.76 -10.07 -4.16
CA SER A 296 -9.39 -10.46 -5.42
C SER A 296 -8.46 -10.17 -6.60
N SER A 297 -8.31 -11.14 -7.51
CA SER A 297 -7.50 -11.00 -8.72
C SER A 297 -8.21 -10.21 -9.81
N GLY A 298 -9.54 -10.18 -9.82
CA GLY A 298 -10.32 -9.60 -10.91
C GLY A 298 -10.35 -10.48 -12.15
N GLY A 299 -10.21 -11.80 -11.97
CA GLY A 299 -10.32 -12.83 -13.02
C GLY A 299 -8.99 -13.31 -13.60
N HIS A 300 -7.86 -12.70 -13.22
CA HIS A 300 -6.52 -13.10 -13.67
C HIS A 300 -5.45 -12.55 -12.71
N THR A 301 -4.47 -13.36 -12.33
CA THR A 301 -3.33 -12.88 -11.52
C THR A 301 -2.25 -12.25 -12.38
N GLU A 302 -1.30 -11.53 -11.80
CA GLU A 302 -0.29 -10.77 -12.53
C GLU A 302 1.12 -11.34 -12.33
N ASN A 303 1.99 -11.09 -13.30
CA ASN A 303 3.41 -11.37 -13.18
C ASN A 303 4.05 -10.46 -12.12
N SER A 304 4.90 -11.05 -11.27
CA SER A 304 5.60 -10.34 -10.20
C SER A 304 6.33 -9.07 -10.66
N GLU A 305 7.02 -9.15 -11.79
CA GLU A 305 7.83 -8.09 -12.38
C GLU A 305 6.98 -6.98 -13.00
N TYR A 306 5.70 -7.21 -13.28
CA TYR A 306 4.83 -6.16 -13.79
C TYR A 306 4.30 -5.27 -12.66
N VAL A 307 4.05 -5.85 -11.47
CA VAL A 307 3.63 -5.10 -10.28
C VAL A 307 4.82 -4.55 -9.49
N TRP A 308 5.90 -5.30 -9.40
CA TRP A 308 7.12 -4.97 -8.65
C TRP A 308 8.33 -4.85 -9.59
N VAL A 309 9.48 -5.36 -9.18
CA VAL A 309 10.75 -5.20 -9.91
C VAL A 309 11.25 -6.54 -10.43
N SER A 310 11.37 -7.52 -9.53
CA SER A 310 12.03 -8.79 -9.86
C SER A 310 11.06 -9.80 -10.44
N GLN A 311 11.55 -10.52 -11.44
CA GLN A 311 10.91 -11.68 -11.99
C GLN A 311 11.02 -12.86 -11.01
N VAL A 312 9.89 -13.42 -10.57
CA VAL A 312 9.86 -14.54 -9.61
C VAL A 312 9.23 -15.78 -10.27
N PRO A 313 9.96 -16.92 -10.40
CA PRO A 313 9.53 -18.08 -11.17
C PRO A 313 8.12 -18.59 -10.87
N TYR A 314 7.75 -18.64 -9.59
CA TYR A 314 6.46 -19.15 -9.11
C TYR A 314 5.36 -18.09 -8.99
N LEU A 315 5.63 -16.81 -9.26
CA LEU A 315 4.64 -15.72 -9.22
C LEU A 315 4.34 -15.22 -10.63
N ARG A 316 3.60 -16.05 -11.37
CA ARG A 316 3.19 -15.81 -12.76
C ARG A 316 1.71 -15.54 -12.84
N GLY A 317 1.34 -14.68 -13.79
CA GLY A 317 -0.05 -14.45 -14.09
C GLY A 317 -0.72 -15.71 -14.61
N VAL A 318 -1.83 -16.07 -14.00
CA VAL A 318 -2.69 -17.20 -14.38
C VAL A 318 -4.14 -16.76 -14.47
N PRO A 319 -4.94 -17.34 -15.37
CA PRO A 319 -6.39 -17.16 -15.35
C PRO A 319 -6.96 -17.54 -13.98
N ASP A 320 -7.98 -16.81 -13.54
CA ASP A 320 -8.65 -17.06 -12.27
C ASP A 320 -10.17 -16.93 -12.44
N PRO A 321 -10.81 -17.84 -13.19
CA PRO A 321 -12.25 -17.81 -13.42
C PRO A 321 -13.06 -17.99 -12.11
N PHE A 322 -12.42 -18.50 -11.06
CA PHE A 322 -13.02 -18.73 -9.76
C PHE A 322 -13.17 -17.46 -8.94
N ASP A 323 -12.39 -16.41 -9.22
CA ASP A 323 -12.46 -15.12 -8.52
C ASP A 323 -13.84 -14.47 -8.58
N SER A 324 -14.54 -14.61 -9.71
CA SER A 324 -15.92 -14.10 -9.87
C SER A 324 -16.98 -14.97 -9.20
N THR A 325 -16.62 -16.15 -8.68
CA THR A 325 -17.59 -17.10 -8.13
C THR A 325 -17.94 -16.80 -6.67
N GLY A 326 -19.13 -17.22 -6.25
CA GLY A 326 -19.56 -17.16 -4.85
C GLY A 326 -19.82 -15.75 -4.29
N GLY A 327 -20.09 -14.75 -5.15
CA GLY A 327 -20.54 -13.42 -4.72
C GLY A 327 -19.42 -12.46 -4.32
N ASN A 328 -18.25 -12.56 -4.94
CA ASN A 328 -17.14 -11.62 -4.74
C ASN A 328 -17.58 -10.17 -5.09
N PRO A 329 -17.67 -9.25 -4.11
CA PRO A 329 -18.08 -7.87 -4.36
C PRO A 329 -17.00 -7.05 -5.10
N HIS A 330 -15.82 -7.64 -5.32
CA HIS A 330 -14.71 -7.05 -6.06
C HIS A 330 -14.52 -7.70 -7.44
N ALA A 331 -15.41 -8.60 -7.85
CA ALA A 331 -15.38 -9.16 -9.20
C ALA A 331 -15.54 -8.06 -10.27
N SER A 332 -16.27 -6.99 -9.94
CA SER A 332 -16.31 -5.76 -10.72
C SER A 332 -16.63 -4.56 -9.81
N TRP A 333 -16.21 -3.37 -10.23
CA TRP A 333 -16.53 -2.11 -9.57
C TRP A 333 -16.52 -0.96 -10.59
N SER A 334 -17.28 0.10 -10.30
CA SER A 334 -17.31 1.33 -11.10
C SER A 334 -17.11 2.56 -10.21
N ARG A 335 -16.29 3.52 -10.65
CA ARG A 335 -15.98 4.77 -9.93
C ARG A 335 -16.02 5.94 -10.90
N ALA A 336 -16.79 6.96 -10.58
CA ALA A 336 -16.87 8.17 -11.38
C ALA A 336 -16.21 9.35 -10.66
N PHE A 337 -15.48 10.16 -11.42
CA PHE A 337 -14.86 11.41 -10.97
C PHE A 337 -15.10 12.50 -11.99
N SER A 338 -15.34 13.73 -11.53
CA SER A 338 -15.44 14.88 -12.44
C SER A 338 -14.06 15.35 -12.90
N GLY A 339 -14.01 16.03 -14.04
CA GLY A 339 -12.80 16.66 -14.55
C GLY A 339 -12.23 17.69 -13.57
N THR A 340 -13.10 18.42 -12.87
CA THR A 340 -12.69 19.35 -11.81
C THR A 340 -12.05 18.63 -10.61
N GLU A 341 -12.62 17.50 -10.17
CA GLU A 341 -12.04 16.71 -9.06
C GLU A 341 -10.64 16.22 -9.43
N LEU A 342 -10.51 15.51 -10.55
CA LEU A 342 -9.21 15.02 -11.03
C LEU A 342 -8.24 16.19 -11.24
N GLY A 343 -8.74 17.29 -11.79
CA GLY A 343 -8.01 18.54 -11.97
C GLY A 343 -7.35 19.07 -10.72
N SER A 344 -8.12 19.14 -9.63
CA SER A 344 -7.64 19.59 -8.32
C SER A 344 -6.57 18.67 -7.74
N TRP A 345 -6.66 17.36 -7.99
CA TRP A 345 -5.72 16.36 -7.45
C TRP A 345 -4.42 16.29 -8.25
N PHE A 346 -4.51 16.51 -9.57
CA PHE A 346 -3.36 16.40 -10.48
C PHE A 346 -2.72 17.76 -10.82
N GLY A 347 -3.35 18.88 -10.48
CA GLY A 347 -2.83 20.23 -10.69
C GLY A 347 -2.98 20.75 -12.13
N LEU A 348 -4.05 20.36 -12.83
CA LEU A 348 -4.18 20.52 -14.29
C LEU A 348 -5.32 21.44 -14.77
N GLY A 349 -5.94 22.23 -13.88
CA GLY A 349 -7.23 22.85 -14.20
C GLY A 349 -8.30 21.77 -14.39
N THR A 350 -9.35 21.99 -15.18
CA THR A 350 -10.36 20.94 -15.42
C THR A 350 -9.80 19.86 -16.33
N VAL A 351 -9.85 18.60 -15.90
CA VAL A 351 -9.42 17.45 -16.73
C VAL A 351 -10.43 17.20 -17.84
N THR A 352 -9.92 17.06 -19.06
CA THR A 352 -10.69 16.84 -20.29
C THR A 352 -10.41 15.49 -20.94
N SER A 353 -9.30 14.83 -20.59
CA SER A 353 -8.98 13.49 -21.07
C SER A 353 -8.14 12.70 -20.07
N VAL A 354 -8.39 11.40 -20.02
CA VAL A 354 -7.52 10.42 -19.35
C VAL A 354 -7.23 9.34 -20.38
N GLN A 355 -5.96 9.01 -20.60
CA GLN A 355 -5.53 8.01 -21.58
C GLN A 355 -4.67 6.94 -20.89
N VAL A 356 -4.89 5.68 -21.26
CA VAL A 356 -4.03 4.57 -20.85
C VAL A 356 -3.10 4.27 -22.02
N LEU A 357 -1.80 4.47 -21.81
CA LEU A 357 -0.74 4.36 -22.80
C LEU A 357 0.26 3.27 -22.38
N GLY A 358 0.80 2.55 -23.36
CA GLY A 358 1.79 1.49 -23.13
C GLY A 358 1.18 0.11 -22.86
N PRO A 359 2.03 -0.91 -22.68
CA PRO A 359 1.57 -2.29 -22.54
C PRO A 359 0.85 -2.48 -21.21
N LEU A 360 -0.23 -3.25 -21.27
CA LEU A 360 -0.90 -3.76 -20.08
C LEU A 360 -0.19 -5.01 -19.57
N GLY A 361 -0.36 -5.32 -18.29
CA GLY A 361 0.08 -6.58 -17.72
C GLY A 361 -0.75 -7.74 -18.27
N VAL A 362 -0.33 -8.99 -18.01
CA VAL A 362 -1.06 -10.16 -18.54
C VAL A 362 -2.47 -10.26 -17.96
N SER A 363 -2.70 -9.63 -16.80
CA SER A 363 -4.02 -9.47 -16.19
C SER A 363 -4.74 -8.20 -16.63
N GLY A 364 -4.36 -7.54 -17.73
CA GLY A 364 -4.95 -6.27 -18.18
C GLY A 364 -4.76 -5.10 -17.20
N ARG A 365 -3.78 -5.21 -16.31
CA ARG A 365 -3.46 -4.22 -15.28
C ARG A 365 -2.65 -3.05 -15.84
N VAL A 366 -2.83 -1.87 -15.26
CA VAL A 366 -2.11 -0.64 -15.65
C VAL A 366 -0.95 -0.28 -14.72
N ASP A 367 -0.51 -1.14 -13.80
CA ASP A 367 0.50 -0.82 -12.76
C ASP A 367 1.72 -0.04 -13.29
N LYS A 368 2.25 -0.47 -14.45
CA LYS A 368 3.37 0.17 -15.15
C LYS A 368 2.99 0.90 -16.44
N ALA A 369 1.75 0.76 -16.90
CA ALA A 369 1.26 1.55 -18.03
C ALA A 369 1.24 3.04 -17.67
N THR A 370 1.46 3.89 -18.67
CA THR A 370 1.41 5.34 -18.52
C THR A 370 -0.05 5.80 -18.55
N ILE A 371 -0.52 6.39 -17.47
CA ILE A 371 -1.78 7.13 -17.43
C ILE A 371 -1.48 8.59 -17.72
N ARG A 372 -1.90 9.06 -18.89
CA ARG A 372 -1.81 10.45 -19.30
C ARG A 372 -3.10 11.18 -18.95
N VAL A 373 -3.00 12.19 -18.10
CA VAL A 373 -4.11 13.06 -17.70
C VAL A 373 -3.93 14.41 -18.37
N ILE A 374 -4.95 14.87 -19.10
CA ILE A 374 -4.94 16.13 -19.85
C ILE A 374 -6.00 17.05 -19.28
N GLY A 375 -5.65 18.30 -18.99
CA GLY A 375 -6.57 19.32 -18.50
C GLY A 375 -6.36 20.68 -19.16
N THR A 376 -7.19 21.65 -18.77
CA THR A 376 -7.21 23.01 -19.34
C THR A 376 -5.99 23.85 -18.98
N GLY A 377 -5.16 23.42 -18.03
CA GLY A 377 -3.99 24.14 -17.54
C GLY A 377 -4.11 24.48 -16.06
N GLY A 378 -3.06 24.18 -15.30
CA GLY A 378 -2.93 24.49 -13.89
C GLY A 378 -1.47 24.57 -13.43
N PRO A 379 -1.20 24.54 -12.11
CA PRO A 379 0.16 24.62 -11.57
C PRO A 379 1.13 23.55 -12.08
N SER A 380 0.61 22.41 -12.57
CA SER A 380 1.37 21.30 -13.15
C SER A 380 1.35 21.29 -14.69
N GLY A 381 0.92 22.37 -15.33
CA GLY A 381 0.78 22.46 -16.79
C GLY A 381 -0.57 21.93 -17.28
N THR A 382 -0.60 21.47 -18.54
CA THR A 382 -1.82 20.96 -19.21
C THR A 382 -1.86 19.44 -19.28
N THR A 383 -0.73 18.76 -19.06
CA THR A 383 -0.62 17.30 -19.15
C THR A 383 0.22 16.75 -18.02
N ARG A 384 -0.17 15.59 -17.49
CA ARG A 384 0.59 14.84 -16.50
C ARG A 384 0.59 13.35 -16.83
N ASP A 385 1.79 12.80 -16.95
CA ASP A 385 2.00 11.37 -17.14
C ASP A 385 2.43 10.71 -15.83
N LEU A 386 1.78 9.60 -15.50
CA LEU A 386 2.01 8.83 -14.27
C LEU A 386 1.97 7.35 -14.59
N THR A 387 2.62 6.50 -13.80
CA THR A 387 2.30 5.07 -13.84
C THR A 387 0.90 4.82 -13.29
N GLY A 388 0.22 3.75 -13.70
CA GLY A 388 -1.11 3.42 -13.15
C GLY A 388 -1.12 3.25 -11.64
N THR A 389 -0.03 2.74 -11.05
CA THR A 389 0.12 2.68 -9.58
C THR A 389 0.17 4.08 -8.96
N ALA A 390 0.92 5.01 -9.54
CA ALA A 390 1.00 6.39 -9.05
C ALA A 390 -0.34 7.14 -9.23
N PHE A 391 -1.00 6.96 -10.38
CA PHE A 391 -2.33 7.50 -10.63
C PHE A 391 -3.34 7.01 -9.58
N ARG A 392 -3.40 5.69 -9.35
CA ARG A 392 -4.28 5.09 -8.33
C ARG A 392 -3.97 5.64 -6.94
N SER A 393 -2.69 5.81 -6.59
CA SER A 393 -2.30 6.37 -5.30
C SER A 393 -2.84 7.79 -5.11
N VAL A 394 -2.68 8.66 -6.10
CA VAL A 394 -3.19 10.05 -6.03
C VAL A 394 -4.70 10.07 -5.90
N VAL A 395 -5.42 9.29 -6.71
CA VAL A 395 -6.89 9.20 -6.63
C VAL A 395 -7.32 8.73 -5.24
N ASN A 396 -6.76 7.62 -4.76
CA ASN A 396 -7.19 7.03 -3.49
C ASN A 396 -6.85 7.87 -2.26
N SER A 397 -5.78 8.68 -2.31
CA SER A 397 -5.42 9.62 -1.23
C SER A 397 -6.36 10.83 -1.16
N ASN A 398 -7.04 11.18 -2.25
CA ASN A 398 -7.92 12.35 -2.30
C ASN A 398 -9.42 11.99 -2.34
N SER A 399 -9.76 10.76 -2.72
CA SER A 399 -11.13 10.26 -2.76
C SER A 399 -11.60 9.71 -1.40
N ALA A 400 -12.90 9.84 -1.11
CA ALA A 400 -13.52 9.12 0.00
C ALA A 400 -13.35 7.59 -0.16
N SER A 401 -13.29 6.86 0.95
CA SER A 401 -12.99 5.42 0.97
C SER A 401 -13.91 4.58 0.07
N ASN A 402 -15.18 4.94 -0.03
CA ASN A 402 -16.16 4.25 -0.90
C ASN A 402 -15.96 4.54 -2.40
N ARG A 403 -15.15 5.55 -2.75
CA ARG A 403 -14.84 5.94 -4.14
C ARG A 403 -13.45 5.50 -4.58
N GLN A 404 -12.66 4.86 -3.72
CA GLN A 404 -11.32 4.39 -4.07
C GLN A 404 -11.34 3.40 -5.24
N LEU A 405 -10.30 3.49 -6.07
CA LEU A 405 -9.95 2.49 -7.08
C LEU A 405 -9.35 1.28 -6.36
N MET A 406 -10.05 0.15 -6.38
CA MET A 406 -9.68 -1.01 -5.56
C MET A 406 -8.44 -1.75 -6.09
N SER A 407 -8.17 -1.63 -7.38
CA SER A 407 -7.01 -2.19 -8.08
C SER A 407 -6.55 -1.25 -9.21
N THR A 408 -5.47 -1.62 -9.88
CA THR A 408 -4.99 -1.05 -11.16
C THR A 408 -5.51 -1.82 -12.37
N ARG A 409 -6.48 -2.74 -12.20
CA ARG A 409 -7.17 -3.41 -13.30
C ARG A 409 -8.45 -2.64 -13.58
N PHE A 410 -8.36 -1.63 -14.45
CA PHE A 410 -9.48 -0.81 -14.84
C PHE A 410 -9.35 -0.27 -16.27
N THR A 411 -10.49 0.08 -16.86
CA THR A 411 -10.63 0.94 -18.04
C THR A 411 -11.28 2.25 -17.64
N VAL A 412 -11.16 3.29 -18.47
CA VAL A 412 -11.80 4.60 -18.24
C VAL A 412 -12.66 4.98 -19.44
N ASN A 413 -13.91 5.36 -19.19
CA ASN A 413 -14.84 5.89 -20.19
C ASN A 413 -14.73 7.42 -20.24
N GLY A 414 -14.86 8.00 -21.44
CA GLY A 414 -14.62 9.44 -21.68
C GLY A 414 -13.29 9.72 -22.39
N SER A 415 -12.44 8.70 -22.56
CA SER A 415 -11.38 8.73 -23.56
C SER A 415 -12.02 8.60 -24.94
N ALA A 416 -11.80 9.56 -25.82
CA ALA A 416 -11.72 9.19 -27.23
C ALA A 416 -10.62 8.12 -27.31
N VAL A 417 -10.99 6.89 -27.60
CA VAL A 417 -10.02 5.86 -28.00
C VAL A 417 -9.45 6.38 -29.30
N ALA A 418 -8.26 7.01 -29.25
CA ALA A 418 -7.46 7.09 -30.45
C ALA A 418 -7.28 5.63 -30.90
N PRO A 419 -7.56 5.31 -32.19
CA PRO A 419 -7.32 3.96 -32.68
C PRO A 419 -5.89 3.56 -32.28
N PRO A 420 -5.66 2.31 -31.87
CA PRO A 420 -4.32 1.88 -31.53
C PRO A 420 -3.44 2.23 -32.72
N THR A 421 -2.48 3.14 -32.51
CA THR A 421 -1.35 3.23 -33.42
C THR A 421 -0.80 1.81 -33.45
N PRO A 422 -0.71 1.17 -34.63
CA PRO A 422 -0.10 -0.15 -34.72
C PRO A 422 1.22 -0.09 -33.96
N ALA A 423 1.46 -1.07 -33.09
CA ALA A 423 2.77 -1.21 -32.48
C ALA A 423 3.79 -1.10 -33.62
N PRO A 424 4.80 -0.22 -33.52
CA PRO A 424 5.81 -0.13 -34.56
C PRO A 424 6.36 -1.53 -34.76
N THR A 425 6.36 -1.98 -36.01
CA THR A 425 7.04 -3.20 -36.42
C THR A 425 8.44 -3.17 -35.80
N PRO A 426 8.88 -4.22 -35.07
CA PRO A 426 10.18 -4.21 -34.40
C PRO A 426 11.24 -3.82 -35.41
N SER A 427 11.77 -2.61 -35.24
CA SER A 427 12.88 -2.14 -36.05
C SER A 427 14.13 -2.76 -35.46
N ASN A 428 14.98 -3.37 -36.29
CA ASN A 428 16.30 -3.91 -35.91
C ASN A 428 17.30 -2.82 -35.45
N SER A 429 16.83 -1.61 -35.18
CA SER A 429 17.62 -0.51 -34.63
C SER A 429 17.77 -0.68 -33.11
N LEU A 430 18.99 -0.88 -32.66
CA LEU A 430 19.33 -0.97 -31.25
C LEU A 430 19.12 0.37 -30.52
N ALA A 431 18.76 0.31 -29.24
CA ALA A 431 18.75 1.48 -28.37
C ALA A 431 20.13 2.18 -28.35
N SER A 432 20.17 3.49 -28.13
CA SER A 432 21.42 4.26 -28.13
C SER A 432 21.37 5.38 -27.10
N GLY A 433 22.52 5.99 -26.80
CA GLY A 433 22.58 7.10 -25.86
C GLY A 433 23.98 7.59 -25.59
N SER A 434 24.09 8.59 -24.71
CA SER A 434 25.35 9.12 -24.21
C SER A 434 25.16 9.72 -22.81
N ILE A 435 26.20 9.64 -21.98
CA ILE A 435 26.23 10.35 -20.68
C ILE A 435 26.70 11.78 -20.95
N THR A 436 25.89 12.78 -20.61
CA THR A 436 26.22 14.20 -20.74
C THR A 436 26.73 14.80 -19.42
N GLU A 437 26.27 14.29 -18.28
CA GLU A 437 26.70 14.76 -16.95
C GLU A 437 26.86 13.57 -16.00
N ALA A 438 27.89 13.62 -15.17
CA ALA A 438 28.12 12.68 -14.08
C ALA A 438 28.95 13.38 -13.00
N ALA A 439 28.29 14.03 -12.05
CA ALA A 439 28.95 14.91 -11.08
C ALA A 439 28.26 14.88 -9.70
N ALA A 440 28.96 15.38 -8.68
CA ALA A 440 28.43 15.59 -7.33
C ALA A 440 28.53 17.05 -6.91
N ALA A 441 27.45 17.59 -6.36
CA ALA A 441 27.37 18.89 -5.70
C ALA A 441 27.05 18.68 -4.22
N GLY A 442 28.05 18.83 -3.36
CA GLY A 442 27.96 18.40 -1.96
C GLY A 442 27.69 16.90 -1.87
N ARG A 443 26.60 16.51 -1.20
CA ARG A 443 26.17 15.11 -1.12
C ARG A 443 25.34 14.65 -2.32
N ARG A 444 24.82 15.56 -3.13
CA ARG A 444 23.90 15.21 -4.21
C ARG A 444 24.67 14.88 -5.48
N ILE A 445 24.47 13.67 -5.98
CA ILE A 445 25.00 13.17 -7.24
C ILE A 445 23.94 13.31 -8.31
N THR A 446 24.33 13.71 -9.51
CA THR A 446 23.48 13.75 -10.70
C THR A 446 24.20 13.07 -11.85
N VAL A 447 23.47 12.20 -12.55
CA VAL A 447 23.90 11.56 -13.79
C VAL A 447 22.82 11.78 -14.83
N SER A 448 23.17 12.44 -15.92
CA SER A 448 22.24 12.78 -17.00
C SER A 448 22.84 12.47 -18.37
N GLY A 449 21.97 12.33 -19.36
CA GLY A 449 22.37 11.94 -20.70
C GLY A 449 21.23 11.96 -21.71
N GLN A 450 21.58 11.63 -22.95
CA GLN A 450 20.60 11.32 -23.99
C GLN A 450 20.42 9.81 -24.09
N SER A 451 19.21 9.38 -24.42
CA SER A 451 18.89 7.98 -24.72
C SER A 451 17.74 7.92 -25.70
N SER A 452 17.86 7.07 -26.72
CA SER A 452 16.89 6.90 -27.79
C SER A 452 16.67 5.41 -28.05
N ASP A 453 15.43 5.04 -28.27
CA ASP A 453 15.05 3.72 -28.74
C ASP A 453 13.89 3.92 -29.74
N PRO A 454 14.00 3.42 -30.98
CA PRO A 454 12.95 3.54 -31.99
C PRO A 454 11.65 2.82 -31.65
N ASN A 455 11.68 1.89 -30.68
CA ASN A 455 10.52 1.15 -30.20
C ASN A 455 9.80 1.84 -29.02
N GLY A 456 10.37 2.94 -28.48
CA GLY A 456 9.74 3.74 -27.42
C GLY A 456 10.77 4.41 -26.51
N SER A 457 10.31 5.05 -25.43
CA SER A 457 11.23 5.61 -24.42
C SER A 457 12.05 4.49 -23.75
N PRO A 458 13.38 4.41 -23.91
CA PRO A 458 14.14 3.30 -23.37
C PRO A 458 14.23 3.33 -21.84
N LEU A 459 14.47 2.17 -21.23
CA LEU A 459 14.84 2.07 -19.83
C LEU A 459 16.35 2.35 -19.68
N VAL A 460 16.73 3.22 -18.76
CA VAL A 460 18.12 3.55 -18.45
C VAL A 460 18.44 3.08 -17.04
N ARG A 461 19.38 2.14 -16.92
CA ARG A 461 19.91 1.67 -15.64
C ARG A 461 21.19 2.39 -15.29
N VAL A 462 21.23 2.96 -14.10
CA VAL A 462 22.39 3.59 -13.49
C VAL A 462 22.85 2.73 -12.32
N VAL A 463 24.06 2.15 -12.43
CA VAL A 463 24.69 1.35 -11.38
C VAL A 463 25.81 2.16 -10.74
N SER A 464 25.66 2.53 -9.48
CA SER A 464 26.67 3.21 -8.68
C SER A 464 27.39 2.20 -7.78
N THR A 465 28.69 2.05 -7.96
CA THR A 465 29.55 1.15 -7.18
C THR A 465 30.51 1.95 -6.31
N MET A 466 30.60 1.64 -5.01
CA MET A 466 31.59 2.23 -4.10
C MET A 466 32.17 1.11 -3.23
N GLY A 467 33.44 0.76 -3.44
CA GLY A 467 34.00 -0.48 -2.89
C GLY A 467 33.26 -1.71 -3.42
N GLY A 468 32.83 -2.62 -2.53
CA GLY A 468 32.05 -3.80 -2.87
C GLY A 468 30.52 -3.60 -2.89
N VAL A 469 30.02 -2.39 -2.65
CA VAL A 469 28.58 -2.11 -2.57
C VAL A 469 28.08 -1.49 -3.88
N GLN A 470 27.03 -2.07 -4.45
CA GLN A 470 26.34 -1.57 -5.63
C GLN A 470 24.95 -1.05 -5.30
N ALA A 471 24.60 0.09 -5.90
CA ALA A 471 23.24 0.64 -5.91
C ALA A 471 22.77 0.76 -7.36
N VAL A 472 21.61 0.19 -7.67
CA VAL A 472 21.03 0.18 -9.02
C VAL A 472 19.79 1.05 -9.03
N ARG A 473 19.66 1.91 -10.06
CA ARG A 473 18.45 2.71 -10.31
C ARG A 473 18.08 2.59 -11.77
N ASP A 474 16.82 2.25 -12.03
CA ASP A 474 16.28 2.24 -13.37
C ASP A 474 15.38 3.46 -13.57
N TYR A 475 15.55 4.14 -14.69
CA TYR A 475 14.87 5.38 -15.04
C TYR A 475 14.38 5.29 -16.49
N ARG A 476 13.10 5.55 -16.75
CA ARG A 476 12.61 5.60 -18.14
C ARG A 476 12.91 6.97 -18.73
N SER A 477 13.51 6.98 -19.91
CA SER A 477 13.85 8.21 -20.60
C SER A 477 12.60 9.04 -20.93
N THR A 478 12.70 10.36 -20.74
CA THR A 478 11.66 11.33 -21.12
C THR A 478 12.23 12.27 -22.17
N ASP A 479 11.54 12.45 -23.29
CA ASP A 479 11.95 13.31 -24.40
C ASP A 479 13.39 13.06 -24.90
N GLY A 480 13.79 11.79 -24.94
CA GLY A 480 15.13 11.37 -25.39
C GLY A 480 16.24 11.64 -24.36
N ARG A 481 15.90 11.96 -23.11
CA ARG A 481 16.84 12.30 -22.04
C ARG A 481 16.64 11.45 -20.81
N PHE A 482 17.69 11.30 -20.02
CA PHE A 482 17.60 10.79 -18.66
C PHE A 482 18.34 11.72 -17.70
N SER A 483 17.82 11.82 -16.47
CA SER A 483 18.50 12.51 -15.38
C SER A 483 18.15 11.85 -14.06
N VAL A 484 19.17 11.32 -13.40
CA VAL A 484 19.04 10.56 -12.16
C VAL A 484 19.86 11.27 -11.09
N SER A 485 19.22 11.67 -10.00
CA SER A 485 19.90 12.30 -8.88
C SER A 485 19.64 11.58 -7.56
N TRP A 486 20.66 11.49 -6.70
CA TRP A 486 20.55 10.91 -5.37
C TRP A 486 21.61 11.43 -4.41
N ASP A 487 21.39 11.30 -3.12
CA ASP A 487 22.41 11.65 -2.12
C ASP A 487 23.37 10.48 -1.87
N GLY A 488 24.67 10.79 -1.91
CA GLY A 488 25.76 9.86 -1.64
C GLY A 488 26.50 10.19 -0.34
N SER A 489 27.06 9.17 0.29
CA SER A 489 28.11 9.31 1.29
C SER A 489 29.42 9.77 0.63
N LYS A 490 30.28 10.41 1.44
CA LYS A 490 31.64 10.82 1.06
C LYS A 490 32.45 9.64 0.52
N GLY A 491 33.19 9.85 -0.56
CA GLY A 491 34.00 8.83 -1.23
C GLY A 491 33.87 8.86 -2.76
N THR A 492 34.72 8.09 -3.42
CA THR A 492 34.72 7.90 -4.88
C THR A 492 33.86 6.71 -5.27
N ARG A 493 32.94 6.92 -6.22
CA ARG A 493 32.06 5.87 -6.76
C ARG A 493 32.22 5.78 -8.27
N SER A 494 32.18 4.58 -8.83
CA SER A 494 32.08 4.37 -10.26
C SER A 494 30.63 4.21 -10.65
N VAL A 495 30.13 5.04 -11.56
CA VAL A 495 28.74 5.01 -12.01
C VAL A 495 28.66 4.59 -13.48
N CYS A 496 28.09 3.43 -13.73
CA CYS A 496 27.88 2.87 -15.06
C CYS A 496 26.44 3.06 -15.51
N VAL A 497 26.24 3.43 -16.77
CA VAL A 497 24.91 3.62 -17.35
C VAL A 497 24.68 2.61 -18.47
N THR A 498 23.50 2.00 -18.51
CA THR A 498 23.06 1.06 -19.56
C THR A 498 21.69 1.47 -20.05
N VAL A 499 21.48 1.52 -21.36
CA VAL A 499 20.18 1.76 -22.00
C VAL A 499 19.65 0.42 -22.50
N PHE A 500 18.41 0.08 -22.21
CA PHE A 500 17.77 -1.14 -22.66
C PHE A 500 16.81 -0.84 -23.80
N ASP A 501 16.92 -1.64 -24.86
CA ASP A 501 15.93 -1.74 -25.94
C ASP A 501 14.70 -2.50 -25.43
N GLU A 502 13.52 -1.92 -25.64
CA GLU A 502 12.23 -2.51 -25.30
C GLU A 502 11.47 -2.82 -26.60
N PRO A 503 11.04 -4.07 -26.87
CA PRO A 503 10.79 -5.13 -25.89
C PRO A 503 11.90 -6.18 -25.78
N SER A 504 13.02 -6.04 -26.52
CA SER A 504 14.03 -7.11 -26.60
C SER A 504 14.76 -7.37 -25.26
N GLY A 505 14.79 -6.37 -24.37
CA GLY A 505 15.52 -6.41 -23.11
C GLY A 505 17.04 -6.35 -23.29
N GLN A 506 17.53 -6.07 -24.52
CA GLN A 506 18.96 -5.99 -24.80
C GLN A 506 19.55 -4.70 -24.23
N GLY A 507 20.52 -4.82 -23.33
CA GLY A 507 21.19 -3.69 -22.68
C GLY A 507 22.44 -3.23 -23.43
N ILE A 508 22.58 -1.92 -23.61
CA ILE A 508 23.70 -1.27 -24.29
C ILE A 508 24.36 -0.33 -23.29
N SER A 509 25.61 -0.63 -22.96
CA SER A 509 26.37 0.17 -22.00
C SER A 509 26.77 1.51 -22.62
N LEU A 510 26.48 2.60 -21.92
CA LEU A 510 26.97 3.95 -22.25
C LEU A 510 28.33 4.26 -21.57
N GLY A 511 28.91 3.26 -20.88
CA GLY A 511 30.15 3.38 -20.12
C GLY A 511 29.96 3.82 -18.67
N CYS A 512 31.08 3.99 -17.99
CA CYS A 512 31.14 4.38 -16.58
C CYS A 512 31.83 5.73 -16.38
N ARG A 513 31.51 6.43 -15.29
CA ARG A 513 32.11 7.69 -14.84
C ARG A 513 32.37 7.64 -13.34
N ASP A 514 33.57 8.00 -12.94
CA ASP A 514 33.91 8.11 -11.53
C ASP A 514 33.49 9.47 -10.98
N ILE A 515 32.77 9.44 -9.86
CA ILE A 515 32.23 10.63 -9.18
C ILE A 515 32.78 10.68 -7.76
N ILE A 516 33.36 11.83 -7.40
CA ILE A 516 33.90 12.07 -6.06
C ILE A 516 32.91 12.91 -5.26
N VAL A 517 32.35 12.32 -4.20
CA VAL A 517 31.54 13.04 -3.21
C VAL A 517 32.48 13.54 -2.11
N LYS A 518 32.67 14.86 -2.01
CA LYS A 518 33.65 15.51 -1.12
C LYS A 518 33.25 15.53 0.35
#